data_AF-A0A182ESE6-F1
#
_entry.id   AF-A0A182ESE6-F1
#
_cell.length_a   1.000
_cell.length_b   1.000
_cell.length_c   1.000
_cell.angle_alpha   90.00
_cell.angle_beta   90.00
_cell.angle_gamma   90.00
#
_symmetry.space_group_name_H-M   'P 1'
#
loop_
_entity.id
_entity.type
_entity.pdbx_description
1 polymer ?
#
loop_
_entity_poly.entity_id
_entity_poly.type
_entity_poly.pdbx_seq_one_letter_code
_entity_poly.pdbx_strand_id
1 'polypeptide(L)'
;MNRIKSLDSQKLLTKLEKVPSILRTQRVRIDFFDRQSIDVDAIVQDSLPGGSCIGTVVGCHGTPGSHNDFKYILSYLHAYGIRFIGINFPGQGYTP
;
A
#
# COMPACT_ATOMS: atom_id res chain seq x y z
N MET A 1 -6.37 -20.10 -40.42
CA MET A 1 -6.18 -18.87 -39.63
C MET A 1 -6.77 -19.05 -38.24
N ASN A 2 -6.25 -18.30 -37.28
CA ASN A 2 -6.63 -18.20 -35.85
C ASN A 2 -6.04 -19.25 -34.90
N ARG A 3 -4.74 -19.05 -34.64
CA ARG A 3 -4.03 -19.48 -33.43
C ARG A 3 -4.54 -18.62 -32.27
N ILE A 4 -5.40 -19.18 -31.42
CA ILE A 4 -5.86 -18.51 -30.19
C ILE A 4 -4.61 -18.33 -29.32
N LYS A 5 -4.17 -17.07 -29.16
CA LYS A 5 -3.05 -16.70 -28.28
C LYS A 5 -3.49 -16.86 -26.83
N SER A 6 -3.39 -18.07 -26.31
CA SER A 6 -3.58 -18.41 -24.89
C SER A 6 -2.36 -18.05 -24.02
N LEU A 7 -1.63 -16.97 -24.33
CA LEU A 7 -0.28 -16.76 -23.78
C LEU A 7 -0.06 -15.50 -22.91
N ASP A 8 -1.07 -14.64 -22.71
CA ASP A 8 -0.83 -13.34 -22.03
C ASP A 8 -1.47 -13.17 -20.64
N SER A 9 -2.50 -13.93 -20.27
CA SER A 9 -3.12 -13.76 -18.94
C SER A 9 -2.37 -14.45 -17.81
N GLN A 10 -1.52 -15.44 -18.10
CA GLN A 10 -0.81 -16.21 -17.08
C GLN A 10 0.62 -15.71 -16.80
N LYS A 11 1.17 -14.84 -17.67
CA LYS A 11 2.50 -14.23 -17.48
C LYS A 11 2.48 -12.93 -16.67
N LEU A 12 1.28 -12.41 -16.41
CA LEU A 12 0.99 -11.22 -15.60
C LEU A 12 0.61 -11.54 -14.14
N LEU A 13 0.72 -12.81 -13.74
CA LEU A 13 1.14 -13.14 -12.38
C LEU A 13 2.62 -12.77 -12.30
N THR A 14 2.87 -11.45 -12.28
CA THR A 14 4.08 -10.89 -11.73
C THR A 14 4.30 -11.64 -10.44
N LYS A 15 5.37 -12.43 -10.43
CA LYS A 15 6.05 -12.81 -9.21
C LYS A 15 5.92 -11.60 -8.29
N LEU A 16 5.32 -11.77 -7.11
CA LEU A 16 5.17 -10.73 -6.09
C LEU A 16 6.59 -10.29 -5.68
N GLU A 17 7.31 -9.64 -6.59
CA GLU A 17 8.56 -9.01 -6.32
C GLU A 17 8.21 -7.92 -5.32
N LYS A 18 8.87 -8.01 -4.18
CA LYS A 18 8.67 -7.10 -3.06
C LYS A 18 8.86 -5.69 -3.59
N VAL A 19 7.76 -4.96 -3.75
CA VAL A 19 7.81 -3.58 -4.26
C VAL A 19 8.72 -2.78 -3.34
N PRO A 20 9.82 -2.19 -3.86
CA PRO A 20 10.70 -1.36 -3.05
C PRO A 20 9.86 -0.30 -2.35
N SER A 21 9.91 -0.28 -1.02
CA SER A 21 9.10 0.62 -0.22
C SER A 21 9.93 1.13 0.94
N ILE A 22 9.76 2.41 1.27
CA ILE A 22 10.29 2.98 2.50
C ILE A 22 9.26 2.77 3.59
N LEU A 23 9.70 2.24 4.73
CA LEU A 23 8.92 2.14 5.95
C LEU A 23 9.40 3.23 6.91
N ARG A 24 8.45 3.97 7.49
CA ARG A 24 8.75 4.96 8.54
C ARG A 24 7.67 4.95 9.61
N THR A 25 8.08 5.13 10.86
CA THR A 25 7.14 5.45 11.94
C THR A 25 6.76 6.91 11.83
N GLN A 26 5.47 7.20 11.83
CA GLN A 26 4.92 8.54 11.76
C GLN A 26 3.88 8.70 12.85
N ARG A 27 4.01 9.75 13.66
CA ARG A 27 2.96 10.17 14.59
C ARG A 27 1.80 10.76 13.79
N VAL A 28 0.62 10.18 13.92
CA VAL A 28 -0.62 10.56 13.23
C VAL A 28 -1.63 10.99 14.29
N ARG A 29 -2.23 12.17 14.11
CA ARG A 29 -3.37 12.61 14.91
C ARG A 29 -4.67 12.17 14.22
N ILE A 30 -5.56 11.56 14.99
CA ILE A 30 -6.91 11.20 14.55
C ILE A 30 -7.87 12.07 15.36
N ASP A 31 -8.56 12.97 14.66
CA ASP A 31 -9.57 13.85 15.24
C ASP A 31 -10.97 13.22 15.10
N PHE A 32 -11.70 13.16 16.20
CA PHE A 32 -13.05 12.62 16.27
C PHE A 32 -14.09 13.74 16.11
N PHE A 33 -15.31 13.37 15.73
CA PHE A 33 -16.42 14.33 15.53
C PHE A 33 -16.78 15.11 16.80
N ASP A 34 -16.52 14.55 17.97
CA ASP A 34 -16.75 15.16 19.28
C ASP A 34 -15.59 16.09 19.73
N ARG A 35 -14.65 16.40 18.82
CA ARG A 35 -13.45 17.21 19.05
C ARG A 35 -12.43 16.60 20.00
N GLN A 36 -12.59 15.33 20.37
CA GLN A 36 -11.50 14.58 20.97
C GLN A 36 -10.46 14.24 19.89
N SER A 37 -9.24 13.99 20.31
CA SER A 37 -8.16 13.58 19.42
C SER A 37 -7.30 12.53 20.10
N ILE A 38 -6.81 11.57 19.33
CA ILE A 38 -5.76 10.65 19.77
C ILE A 38 -4.55 10.78 18.84
N ASP A 39 -3.36 10.77 19.44
CA ASP A 39 -2.11 10.65 18.69
C ASP A 39 -1.66 9.18 18.72
N VAL A 40 -1.37 8.63 17.55
CA VAL A 40 -0.91 7.24 17.39
C VAL A 40 0.37 7.19 16.58
N ASP A 41 1.29 6.30 16.96
CA ASP A 41 2.46 5.98 16.14
C ASP A 41 2.07 4.91 15.10
N ALA A 42 1.96 5.33 13.85
CA ALA A 42 1.62 4.46 12.72
C ALA A 42 2.86 4.10 11.91
N ILE A 43 2.90 2.90 11.34
CA ILE A 43 3.91 2.53 10.34
C ILE A 43 3.38 2.91 8.97
N VAL A 44 4.10 3.76 8.27
CA VAL A 44 3.76 4.23 6.92
C VAL A 44 4.68 3.57 5.90
N GLN A 45 4.08 2.90 4.93
CA GLN A 45 4.75 2.34 3.76
C GLN A 45 4.57 3.27 2.55
N ASP A 46 5.67 3.63 1.89
CA ASP A 46 5.68 4.53 0.75
C ASP A 46 6.40 3.86 -0.43
N SER A 47 5.65 3.57 -1.50
CA SER A 47 6.18 2.82 -2.66
C SER A 47 6.96 3.69 -3.64
N LEU A 48 6.70 4.99 -3.67
CA LEU A 48 7.36 5.95 -4.56
C LEU A 48 7.61 7.27 -3.79
N PRO A 49 8.64 7.32 -2.92
CA PRO A 49 8.90 8.47 -2.06
C PRO A 49 9.19 9.77 -2.82
N GLY A 50 9.72 9.67 -4.04
CA GLY A 50 9.96 10.80 -4.93
C GLY A 50 8.69 11.39 -5.57
N GLY A 51 7.52 10.79 -5.30
CA GLY A 51 6.25 11.19 -5.90
C GLY A 51 5.91 10.38 -7.16
N SER A 52 4.71 10.65 -7.69
CA SER A 52 4.23 10.09 -8.96
C SER A 52 3.61 11.22 -9.76
N CYS A 53 3.86 11.23 -11.07
CA CYS A 53 3.23 12.16 -12.01
C CYS A 53 1.80 11.75 -12.41
N ILE A 54 1.36 10.54 -12.02
CA ILE A 54 0.03 10.01 -12.33
C ILE A 54 -0.92 10.24 -11.15
N GLY A 55 -0.48 9.89 -9.94
CA GLY A 55 -1.31 10.06 -8.75
C GLY A 55 -0.79 9.32 -7.53
N THR A 56 -1.45 9.56 -6.39
CA THR A 56 -1.17 8.89 -5.13
C THR A 56 -2.45 8.26 -4.58
N VAL A 57 -2.35 6.97 -4.25
CA VAL A 57 -3.38 6.24 -3.49
C VAL A 57 -2.94 6.16 -2.04
N VAL A 58 -3.81 6.60 -1.13
CA VAL A 58 -3.60 6.47 0.32
C VAL A 58 -4.49 5.34 0.82
N GLY A 59 -3.88 4.25 1.28
CA GLY A 59 -4.57 3.14 1.91
C GLY A 59 -4.49 3.26 3.43
N CYS A 60 -5.63 3.48 4.07
CA CYS A 60 -5.73 3.47 5.54
C CYS A 60 -6.16 2.09 6.00
N HIS A 61 -5.39 1.49 6.89
CA HIS A 61 -5.70 0.17 7.40
C HIS A 61 -6.80 0.14 8.46
N GLY A 62 -7.43 -1.02 8.62
CA GLY A 62 -8.22 -1.31 9.82
C GLY A 62 -7.33 -1.53 11.04
N THR A 63 -7.91 -1.59 12.23
CA THR A 63 -7.21 -1.95 13.47
C THR A 63 -7.81 -3.23 14.05
N PRO A 64 -7.04 -4.34 14.19
CA PRO A 64 -5.63 -4.50 13.80
C PRO A 64 -5.48 -4.70 12.29
N GLY A 65 -4.47 -4.07 11.68
CA GLY A 65 -4.18 -4.16 10.24
C GLY A 65 -2.76 -4.64 9.97
N SER A 66 -2.52 -5.18 8.78
CA SER A 66 -1.20 -5.64 8.35
C SER A 66 -0.84 -5.04 6.99
N HIS A 67 0.44 -4.71 6.76
CA HIS A 67 0.87 -4.25 5.43
C HIS A 67 0.56 -5.27 4.32
N ASN A 68 0.35 -6.54 4.68
CA ASN A 68 -0.06 -7.61 3.77
C ASN A 68 -1.45 -7.43 3.16
N ASP A 69 -2.34 -6.62 3.73
CA ASP A 69 -3.67 -6.50 3.12
C ASP A 69 -3.63 -5.69 1.82
N PHE A 70 -2.54 -4.94 1.57
CA PHE A 70 -2.31 -4.24 0.31
C PHE A 70 -1.47 -5.02 -0.69
N LYS A 71 -1.06 -6.26 -0.38
CA LYS A 71 -0.13 -7.05 -1.23
C LYS A 71 -0.62 -7.25 -2.67
N TYR A 72 -1.94 -7.32 -2.87
CA TYR A 72 -2.51 -7.52 -4.21
C TYR A 72 -2.65 -6.23 -5.01
N ILE A 73 -2.86 -5.09 -4.35
CA ILE A 73 -3.05 -3.80 -5.05
C ILE A 73 -1.74 -3.06 -5.25
N LEU A 74 -0.79 -3.20 -4.32
CA LEU A 74 0.47 -2.47 -4.33
C LEU A 74 1.29 -2.73 -5.60
N SER A 75 1.50 -4.01 -5.95
CA SER A 75 2.26 -4.37 -7.16
C SER A 75 1.59 -3.85 -8.43
N TYR A 76 0.25 -3.83 -8.46
CA TYR A 76 -0.50 -3.30 -9.58
C TYR A 76 -0.29 -1.78 -9.70
N LEU A 77 -0.55 -1.01 -8.63
CA LEU A 77 -0.38 0.44 -8.62
C LEU A 77 1.05 0.85 -9.00
N HIS A 78 2.05 0.17 -8.42
CA HIS A 78 3.45 0.45 -8.70
C HIS A 78 3.82 0.15 -10.17
N ALA A 79 3.29 -0.93 -10.77
CA ALA A 79 3.52 -1.24 -12.18
C ALA A 79 2.97 -0.15 -13.13
N TYR A 80 1.92 0.57 -12.72
CA TYR A 80 1.39 1.73 -13.45
C TYR A 80 2.05 3.05 -13.04
N GLY A 81 3.12 3.03 -12.23
CA GLY A 81 3.79 4.24 -11.76
C GLY A 81 2.95 5.10 -10.80
N ILE A 82 1.91 4.53 -10.20
CA ILE A 82 1.05 5.20 -9.20
C ILE A 82 1.70 5.02 -7.83
N ARG A 83 1.85 6.12 -7.09
CA ARG A 83 2.39 6.09 -5.72
C ARG A 83 1.36 5.48 -4.78
N PHE A 84 1.81 4.61 -3.89
CA PHE A 84 0.99 4.07 -2.82
C PHE A 84 1.58 4.48 -1.46
N ILE A 85 0.73 5.02 -0.59
CA ILE A 85 1.02 5.30 0.81
C ILE A 85 0.09 4.44 1.67
N GLY A 86 0.63 3.39 2.28
CA GLY A 86 -0.10 2.53 3.22
C GLY A 86 0.12 2.96 4.65
N ILE A 87 -0.93 3.33 5.37
CA ILE A 87 -0.88 3.71 6.79
C ILE A 87 -1.35 2.53 7.63
N ASN A 88 -0.43 1.91 8.37
CA ASN A 88 -0.75 0.83 9.31
C ASN A 88 -0.88 1.39 10.73
N PHE A 89 -2.12 1.46 11.23
CA PHE A 89 -2.42 1.90 12.58
C PHE A 89 -1.99 0.84 13.63
N PRO A 90 -1.69 1.25 14.88
CA PRO A 90 -1.26 0.33 15.92
C PRO A 90 -2.30 -0.77 16.20
N GLY A 91 -1.84 -1.95 16.60
CA GLY A 91 -2.69 -3.12 16.92
C GLY A 91 -2.12 -4.46 16.46
N GLN A 92 -1.38 -4.49 15.35
CA GLN A 92 -0.66 -5.68 14.85
C GLN A 92 0.84 -5.45 14.61
N GLY A 93 1.28 -4.19 14.54
CA GLY A 93 2.67 -3.85 14.22
C GLY A 93 3.07 -4.20 12.78
N TYR A 94 4.38 -4.29 12.51
CA TYR A 94 4.89 -4.79 11.23
C TYR A 94 4.90 -6.33 11.25
N THR A 95 4.11 -6.98 10.39
CA THR A 95 4.08 -8.46 10.24
C THR A 95 5.08 -8.91 9.17
N PRO A 96 6.23 -9.54 9.50
CA PRO A 96 7.33 -9.80 8.55
C PRO A 96 7.00 -10.46 7.22
#